data_AF-A0A850T7A2-F1
#
_entry.id   AF-A0A850T7A2-F1
#
_cell.length_a   1.000
_cell.length_b   1.000
_cell.length_c   1.000
_cell.angle_alpha   90.00
_cell.angle_beta   90.00
_cell.angle_gamma   90.00
#
_symmetry.space_group_name_H-M   'P 1'
#
loop_
_entity.id
_entity.type
_entity.pdbx_description
1 polymer ?
#
loop_
_entity_poly.entity_id
_entity_poly.type
_entity_poly.pdbx_seq_one_letter_code
_entity_poly.pdbx_strand_id
1 'polypeptide(L)'
;MKKKKKSNKLHRAVTHIKLDFANQGKLTRLDELCPVYMNLVQQYIDYIFKFEIRDVDSYDEVIPLVKTVLSKRYQRCAWQQAVGIMKSFYSNGRTNKPQLKGANIQGTPNVIRLEKSDTPQFDFWLVIATLEKCKPVRIPINIYAYGKKVINSGKLC
;
A
#
# COMPACT_ATOMS: atom_id res chain seq x y z
N MET A 1 -30.73 -20.95 20.39
CA MET A 1 -29.75 -19.88 20.12
C MET A 1 -28.55 -20.46 19.36
N LYS A 2 -28.42 -20.22 18.05
CA LYS A 2 -27.30 -20.75 17.24
C LYS A 2 -26.15 -19.73 17.23
N LYS A 3 -24.98 -20.10 17.79
CA LYS A 3 -23.75 -19.30 17.73
C LYS A 3 -23.35 -19.09 16.26
N LYS A 4 -23.32 -17.84 15.78
CA LYS A 4 -22.80 -17.47 14.45
C LYS A 4 -21.30 -17.80 14.41
N LYS A 5 -20.93 -18.79 13.59
CA LYS A 5 -19.54 -19.16 13.30
C LYS A 5 -18.89 -17.97 12.57
N LYS A 6 -17.96 -17.25 13.23
CA LYS A 6 -17.15 -16.21 12.58
C LYS A 6 -16.44 -16.85 11.38
N SER A 7 -16.69 -16.36 10.17
CA SER A 7 -15.92 -16.79 9.01
C SER A 7 -14.48 -16.29 9.18
N ASN A 8 -13.54 -17.23 9.34
CA ASN A 8 -12.12 -16.94 9.26
C ASN A 8 -11.79 -16.58 7.81
N LYS A 9 -12.12 -15.36 7.40
CA LYS A 9 -11.65 -14.78 6.15
C LYS A 9 -10.18 -14.41 6.37
N LEU A 10 -9.30 -15.40 6.32
CA LEU A 10 -7.86 -15.17 6.30
C LEU A 10 -7.55 -14.49 4.96
N HIS A 11 -7.42 -13.17 4.98
CA HIS A 11 -6.82 -12.42 3.88
C HIS A 11 -5.34 -12.78 3.86
N ARG A 12 -4.96 -13.79 3.07
CA ARG A 12 -3.58 -14.28 3.00
C ARG A 12 -2.78 -13.37 2.08
N ALA A 13 -2.06 -12.42 2.67
CA ALA A 13 -1.12 -11.57 1.94
C ALA A 13 0.07 -12.40 1.43
N VAL A 14 0.63 -11.99 0.28
CA VAL A 14 1.94 -12.49 -0.16
C VAL A 14 2.99 -11.85 0.74
N THR A 15 3.51 -12.60 1.71
CA THR A 15 4.44 -12.07 2.74
C THR A 15 5.90 -12.08 2.31
N HIS A 16 6.24 -12.84 1.26
CA HIS A 16 7.62 -13.02 0.81
C HIS A 16 7.72 -12.75 -0.70
N ILE A 17 8.16 -11.54 -1.05
CA ILE A 17 8.54 -11.16 -2.42
C ILE A 17 10.06 -11.01 -2.43
N LYS A 18 10.75 -11.86 -3.19
CA LYS A 18 12.19 -11.73 -3.39
C LYS A 18 12.45 -10.66 -4.45
N LEU A 19 13.33 -9.70 -4.13
CA LEU A 19 13.74 -8.62 -5.02
C LEU A 19 15.13 -8.87 -5.63
N ASP A 20 15.58 -10.13 -5.67
CA ASP A 20 16.93 -10.54 -6.09
C ASP A 20 17.29 -10.11 -7.53
N PHE A 21 16.27 -9.80 -8.35
CA PHE A 21 16.43 -9.31 -9.72
C PHE A 21 16.27 -7.78 -9.87
N ALA A 22 16.04 -7.05 -8.77
CA ALA A 22 15.98 -5.60 -8.80
C ALA A 22 17.40 -5.04 -8.98
N ASN A 23 17.58 -4.16 -9.98
CA ASN A 23 18.84 -3.45 -10.11
C ASN A 23 18.93 -2.29 -9.10
N GLN A 24 20.15 -1.85 -8.78
CA GLN A 24 20.38 -0.81 -7.77
C GLN A 24 19.61 0.49 -8.07
N GLY A 25 19.59 0.93 -9.33
CA GLY A 25 18.88 2.15 -9.73
C GLY A 25 17.35 2.08 -9.61
N LYS A 26 16.76 0.89 -9.54
CA LYS A 26 15.33 0.71 -9.23
C LYS A 26 15.09 0.78 -7.72
N LEU A 27 15.99 0.19 -6.93
CA LEU A 27 15.94 0.24 -5.47
C LEU A 27 16.10 1.68 -4.97
N THR A 28 17.07 2.43 -5.50
CA THR A 28 17.26 3.84 -5.14
C THR A 28 16.02 4.70 -5.38
N ARG A 29 15.32 4.50 -6.51
CA ARG A 29 14.06 5.23 -6.79
C ARG A 29 12.94 4.88 -5.81
N LEU A 30 12.91 3.66 -5.28
CA LEU A 30 11.97 3.29 -4.23
C LEU A 30 12.38 3.90 -2.89
N ASP A 31 13.68 3.91 -2.58
CA ASP A 31 14.21 4.53 -1.37
C ASP A 31 13.97 6.04 -1.34
N GLU A 32 13.96 6.72 -2.49
CA GLU A 32 13.58 8.14 -2.61
C GLU A 32 12.07 8.36 -2.46
N LEU A 33 11.26 7.45 -3.02
CA LEU A 33 9.80 7.55 -2.98
C LEU A 33 9.23 7.31 -1.57
N CYS A 34 9.73 6.28 -0.88
CA CYS A 34 9.27 5.84 0.43
C CYS A 34 9.16 6.97 1.47
N PRO A 35 10.19 7.77 1.75
CA PRO A 35 10.13 8.81 2.78
C PRO A 35 9.12 9.90 2.42
N VAL A 36 9.02 10.28 1.14
CA VAL A 36 8.05 11.29 0.67
C VAL A 36 6.62 10.78 0.85
N TYR A 37 6.38 9.51 0.51
CA TYR A 37 5.08 8.87 0.71
C TYR A 37 4.70 8.77 2.19
N MET A 38 5.61 8.27 3.04
CA MET A 38 5.37 8.10 4.47
C MET A 38 5.10 9.43 5.17
N ASN A 39 5.82 10.48 4.79
CA ASN A 39 5.57 11.83 5.29
C ASN A 39 4.15 12.30 4.92
N LEU A 40 3.71 12.08 3.68
CA LEU A 40 2.36 12.45 3.26
C LEU A 40 1.28 11.69 4.05
N VAL A 41 1.45 10.39 4.28
CA VAL A 41 0.51 9.60 5.11
C VAL A 41 0.48 10.14 6.54
N GLN A 42 1.64 10.46 7.13
CA GLN A 42 1.70 11.04 8.48
C GLN A 42 1.01 12.40 8.55
N GLN A 43 1.13 13.25 7.53
CA GLN A 43 0.42 14.54 7.47
C GLN A 43 -1.10 14.35 7.45
N TYR A 44 -1.62 13.34 6.73
CA TYR A 44 -3.04 13.02 6.76
C TYR A 44 -3.50 12.45 8.10
N ILE A 45 -2.69 11.59 8.74
CA ILE A 45 -2.96 11.12 10.12
C ILE A 45 -3.04 12.30 11.08
N ASP A 46 -2.07 13.21 11.01
CA ASP A 46 -2.00 14.39 11.85
C ASP A 46 -3.21 15.30 11.66
N TYR A 47 -3.66 15.47 10.41
CA TYR A 47 -4.89 16.18 10.08
C TYR A 47 -6.12 15.52 10.73
N ILE A 48 -6.34 14.23 10.49
CA ILE A 48 -7.51 13.50 11.03
C ILE A 48 -7.51 13.52 12.56
N PHE A 49 -6.35 13.35 13.18
CA PHE A 49 -6.19 13.37 14.62
C PHE A 49 -6.45 14.77 15.20
N LYS A 50 -5.89 15.82 14.60
CA LYS A 50 -6.06 17.22 15.05
C LYS A 50 -7.51 17.68 15.04
N PHE A 51 -8.28 17.27 14.02
CA PHE A 51 -9.69 17.63 13.88
C PHE A 51 -10.64 16.57 14.47
N GLU A 52 -10.11 15.55 15.14
CA GLU A 52 -10.87 14.44 15.76
C GLU A 52 -11.91 13.81 14.82
N ILE A 53 -11.60 13.70 13.54
CA ILE A 53 -12.57 13.21 12.54
C ILE A 53 -12.69 11.69 12.70
N ARG A 54 -13.83 11.23 13.22
CA ARG A 54 -14.06 9.81 13.52
C ARG A 54 -14.62 9.01 12.36
N ASP A 55 -15.40 9.65 11.50
CA ASP A 55 -16.06 9.03 10.35
C ASP A 55 -15.49 9.58 9.03
N VAL A 56 -14.24 9.22 8.76
CA VAL A 56 -13.55 9.63 7.53
C VAL A 56 -13.80 8.60 6.43
N ASP A 57 -14.19 9.02 5.22
CA ASP A 57 -14.28 8.11 4.09
C ASP A 57 -12.92 7.97 3.38
N SER A 58 -12.52 6.72 3.15
CA SER A 58 -11.33 6.39 2.36
C SER A 58 -11.47 6.78 0.88
N TYR A 59 -12.70 7.00 0.41
CA TYR A 59 -13.01 7.39 -0.98
C TYR A 59 -13.51 8.82 -1.11
N ASP A 60 -13.35 9.65 -0.08
CA ASP A 60 -13.69 11.07 -0.12
C ASP A 60 -13.13 11.74 -1.38
N GLU A 61 -14.01 12.40 -2.14
CA GLU A 61 -13.62 13.13 -3.35
C GLU A 61 -12.73 14.34 -2.99
N VAL A 62 -12.94 14.89 -1.79
CA VAL A 62 -12.22 16.04 -1.25
C VAL A 62 -11.21 15.55 -0.22
N ILE A 63 -9.97 15.41 -0.65
CA ILE A 63 -8.84 15.09 0.22
C ILE A 63 -8.19 16.43 0.65
N PRO A 64 -7.75 16.57 1.92
CA PRO A 64 -7.05 17.77 2.36
C PRO A 64 -5.89 18.12 1.43
N LEU A 65 -5.81 19.38 1.03
CA LEU A 65 -4.75 19.86 0.15
C LEU A 65 -3.43 19.94 0.92
N VAL A 66 -2.54 18.99 0.64
CA VAL A 66 -1.20 18.93 1.20
C VAL A 66 -0.19 19.23 0.10
N LYS A 67 0.75 20.15 0.35
CA LYS A 67 1.83 20.46 -0.60
C LYS A 67 2.75 19.24 -0.71
N THR A 68 2.74 18.59 -1.88
CA THR A 68 3.57 17.42 -2.14
C THR A 68 3.96 17.33 -3.61
N VAL A 69 5.13 16.74 -3.86
CA VAL A 69 5.59 16.37 -5.22
C VAL A 69 4.89 15.11 -5.74
N LEU A 70 4.16 14.39 -4.88
CA LEU A 70 3.46 13.17 -5.25
C LEU A 70 2.24 13.45 -6.14
N SER A 71 2.09 12.63 -7.18
CA SER A 71 0.92 12.66 -8.06
C SER A 71 -0.41 12.40 -7.32
N LYS A 72 -1.54 12.84 -7.90
CA LYS A 72 -2.88 12.65 -7.32
C LYS A 72 -3.21 11.20 -6.92
N ARG A 73 -2.76 10.19 -7.69
CA ARG A 73 -2.93 8.76 -7.35
C ARG A 73 -2.23 8.36 -6.05
N TYR A 74 -1.05 8.92 -5.80
CA TYR A 74 -0.30 8.69 -4.57
C TYR A 74 -0.93 9.41 -3.39
N GLN A 75 -1.46 10.62 -3.61
CA GLN A 75 -2.22 11.34 -2.58
C GLN A 75 -3.46 10.55 -2.16
N ARG A 76 -4.24 10.02 -3.12
CA ARG A 76 -5.38 9.14 -2.84
C ARG A 76 -4.98 7.87 -2.10
N CYS A 77 -3.91 7.22 -2.54
CA CYS A 77 -3.41 6.01 -1.87
C CYS A 77 -2.94 6.32 -0.43
N ALA A 78 -2.24 7.43 -0.22
CA ALA A 78 -1.79 7.86 1.10
C ALA A 78 -2.98 8.21 2.02
N TRP A 79 -4.02 8.87 1.48
CA TRP A 79 -5.26 9.15 2.19
C TRP A 79 -5.94 7.86 2.65
N GLN A 80 -6.13 6.90 1.75
CA GLN A 80 -6.71 5.59 2.07
C GLN A 80 -5.95 4.87 3.18
N GLN A 81 -4.61 4.92 3.14
CA GLN A 81 -3.76 4.34 4.18
C GLN A 81 -3.98 5.05 5.53
N ALA A 82 -3.95 6.38 5.54
CA ALA A 82 -4.16 7.19 6.74
C ALA A 82 -5.55 6.92 7.36
N VAL A 83 -6.60 6.90 6.53
CA VAL A 83 -7.98 6.60 6.98
C VAL A 83 -8.07 5.19 7.56
N GLY A 84 -7.49 4.19 6.91
CA GLY A 84 -7.47 2.81 7.42
C GLY A 84 -6.80 2.70 8.80
N ILE A 85 -5.66 3.39 8.97
CA ILE A 85 -4.95 3.48 10.25
C ILE A 85 -5.82 4.17 11.30
N MET A 86 -6.43 5.30 10.97
CA MET A 86 -7.22 6.09 11.91
C MET A 86 -8.52 5.40 12.31
N LYS A 87 -9.20 4.70 11.39
CA LYS A 87 -10.35 3.85 11.70
C LYS A 87 -9.99 2.77 12.72
N SER A 88 -8.86 2.08 12.50
CA SER A 88 -8.36 1.08 13.45
C SER A 88 -7.94 1.70 14.79
N PHE A 89 -7.34 2.89 14.77
CA PHE A 89 -6.94 3.61 15.96
C PHE A 89 -8.14 3.94 16.85
N TYR A 90 -9.19 4.54 16.27
CA TYR A 90 -10.42 4.88 16.99
C TYR A 90 -11.19 3.64 17.45
N SER A 91 -11.29 2.60 16.60
CA SER A 91 -11.99 1.37 16.97
C SER A 91 -11.34 0.64 18.16
N ASN A 92 -10.03 0.81 18.32
CA ASN A 92 -9.27 0.22 19.42
C ASN A 92 -9.17 1.14 20.66
N GLY A 93 -9.86 2.30 20.66
CA GLY A 93 -9.88 3.21 21.82
C GLY A 93 -8.52 3.75 22.23
N ARG A 94 -7.58 3.86 21.28
CA ARG A 94 -6.22 4.34 21.57
C ARG A 94 -6.21 5.85 21.73
N THR A 95 -5.25 6.35 22.52
CA THR A 95 -5.08 7.79 22.81
C THR A 95 -3.82 8.38 22.17
N ASN A 96 -2.79 7.56 21.95
CA ASN A 96 -1.51 8.02 21.41
C ASN A 96 -1.54 8.11 19.89
N LYS A 97 -1.31 9.31 19.33
CA LYS A 97 -1.28 9.56 17.88
C LYS A 97 -0.41 8.51 17.16
N PRO A 98 -0.94 7.83 16.12
CA PRO A 98 -0.16 6.84 15.39
C PRO A 98 1.01 7.51 14.68
N GLN A 99 2.19 6.91 14.83
CA GLN A 99 3.44 7.33 14.19
C GLN A 99 3.91 6.22 13.27
N LEU A 100 4.09 6.55 11.99
CA LEU A 100 4.58 5.61 11.00
C LEU A 100 6.08 5.33 11.20
N LYS A 101 6.45 4.05 11.17
CA LYS A 101 7.84 3.59 11.27
C LYS A 101 8.15 2.59 10.15
N GLY A 102 9.35 2.68 9.59
CA GLY A 102 9.82 1.83 8.49
C GLY A 102 9.26 2.23 7.12
N ALA A 103 9.81 1.67 6.05
CA ALA A 103 9.33 1.88 4.69
C ALA A 103 8.09 1.01 4.44
N ASN A 104 6.91 1.61 4.25
CA ASN A 104 5.68 0.88 3.97
C ASN A 104 4.78 1.66 3.02
N ILE A 105 4.62 1.14 1.80
CA ILE A 105 3.70 1.71 0.80
C ILE A 105 2.50 0.78 0.65
N GLN A 106 1.29 1.29 0.83
CA GLN A 106 0.10 0.51 0.55
C GLN A 106 0.00 0.20 -0.95
N GLY A 107 -0.10 -1.09 -1.28
CA GLY A 107 -0.20 -1.58 -2.66
C GLY A 107 -1.61 -1.44 -3.24
N THR A 108 -2.07 -0.21 -3.50
CA THR A 108 -3.30 -0.01 -4.28
C THR A 108 -3.04 -0.26 -5.78
N PRO A 109 -4.01 -0.78 -6.56
CA PRO A 109 -3.83 -1.07 -8.00
C PRO A 109 -3.41 0.14 -8.84
N ASN A 110 -3.67 1.35 -8.35
CA ASN A 110 -3.30 2.60 -9.01
C ASN A 110 -1.81 2.93 -8.86
N VAL A 111 -1.15 2.34 -7.87
CA VAL A 111 0.23 2.65 -7.46
C VAL A 111 1.16 1.46 -7.67
N ILE A 112 0.69 0.27 -7.30
CA ILE A 112 1.41 -1.00 -7.42
C ILE A 112 0.56 -1.98 -8.24
N ARG A 113 1.16 -2.55 -9.29
CA ARG A 113 0.54 -3.59 -10.11
C ARG A 113 1.45 -4.80 -10.23
N LEU A 114 0.83 -5.96 -10.39
CA LEU A 114 1.50 -7.19 -10.78
C LEU A 114 1.13 -7.49 -12.23
N GLU A 115 2.11 -7.43 -13.11
CA GLU A 115 1.97 -7.80 -14.52
C GLU A 115 2.67 -9.15 -14.74
N LYS A 116 2.11 -10.03 -15.56
CA LYS A 116 2.74 -11.34 -15.85
C LYS A 116 4.02 -11.11 -16.67
N SER A 117 5.06 -11.90 -16.40
CA SER A 117 6.25 -11.90 -17.24
C SER A 117 6.00 -12.66 -18.55
N ASP A 118 6.49 -12.10 -19.65
CA ASP A 118 6.57 -12.80 -20.95
C ASP A 118 7.81 -13.69 -21.05
N THR A 119 8.74 -13.57 -20.11
CA THR A 119 10.00 -14.33 -20.08
C THR A 119 9.99 -15.40 -18.99
N PRO A 120 10.65 -16.55 -19.20
CA PRO A 120 10.68 -17.64 -18.21
C PRO A 120 11.64 -17.37 -17.03
N GLN A 121 12.42 -16.29 -17.05
CA GLN A 121 13.41 -15.99 -16.01
C GLN A 121 12.78 -15.60 -14.67
N PHE A 122 11.61 -14.97 -14.72
CA PHE A 122 10.86 -14.59 -13.52
C PHE A 122 9.36 -14.64 -13.76
N ASP A 123 8.58 -14.73 -12.68
CA ASP A 123 7.15 -14.98 -12.77
C ASP A 123 6.32 -13.73 -13.09
N PHE A 124 6.64 -12.60 -12.44
CA PHE A 124 5.86 -11.37 -12.52
C PHE A 124 6.74 -10.12 -12.52
N TRP A 125 6.21 -9.05 -13.10
CA TRP A 125 6.67 -7.69 -12.94
C TRP A 125 5.89 -6.99 -11.82
N LEU A 126 6.59 -6.59 -10.76
CA LEU A 126 6.08 -5.63 -9.78
C LEU A 126 6.29 -4.22 -10.33
N VAL A 127 5.20 -3.61 -10.80
CA VAL A 127 5.21 -2.27 -11.40
C VAL A 127 4.81 -1.26 -10.35
N ILE A 128 5.76 -0.41 -9.95
CA ILE A 128 5.55 0.64 -8.95
C ILE A 128 5.71 1.99 -9.65
N ALA A 129 4.69 2.84 -9.57
CA ALA A 129 4.80 4.21 -10.08
C ALA A 129 5.85 5.00 -9.28
N THR A 130 6.74 5.76 -9.91
CA THR A 130 7.71 6.60 -9.18
C THR A 130 7.24 8.05 -9.07
N LEU A 131 8.08 8.91 -8.47
CA LEU A 131 7.93 10.37 -8.46
C LEU A 131 7.94 10.94 -9.89
N GLU A 132 8.77 10.42 -10.77
CA GLU A 132 8.78 10.80 -12.18
C GLU A 132 7.52 10.32 -12.91
N LYS A 133 6.78 11.26 -13.51
CA LYS A 133 5.56 10.97 -14.27
C LYS A 133 5.90 10.05 -15.46
N CYS A 134 5.05 9.04 -15.67
CA CYS A 134 5.16 8.05 -16.77
C CYS A 134 6.41 7.14 -16.76
N LYS A 135 7.22 7.12 -15.70
CA LYS A 135 8.41 6.25 -15.61
C LYS A 135 8.31 5.23 -14.46
N PRO A 136 7.36 4.29 -14.49
CA PRO A 136 7.24 3.31 -13.42
C PRO A 136 8.47 2.42 -13.32
N VAL A 137 8.85 2.07 -12.10
CA VAL A 137 9.87 1.06 -11.82
C VAL A 137 9.24 -0.32 -11.96
N ARG A 138 9.83 -1.15 -12.82
CA ARG A 138 9.45 -2.56 -13.00
C ARG A 138 10.48 -3.44 -12.32
N ILE A 139 10.10 -4.14 -11.27
CA ILE A 139 10.97 -5.07 -10.56
C ILE A 139 10.57 -6.50 -10.95
N PRO A 140 11.50 -7.31 -11.47
CA PRO A 140 11.22 -8.72 -11.71
C PRO A 140 11.12 -9.43 -10.37
N ILE A 141 10.05 -10.19 -10.17
CA ILE A 141 9.83 -10.94 -8.93
C ILE A 141 9.46 -12.39 -9.21
N ASN A 142 9.94 -13.25 -8.32
CA ASN A 142 9.53 -14.64 -8.24
C ASN A 142 8.62 -14.84 -7.04
N ILE A 143 7.48 -15.48 -7.29
CA ILE A 143 6.51 -15.75 -6.25
C ILE A 143 6.68 -17.21 -5.84
N TYR A 144 6.74 -17.46 -4.54
CA TYR A 144 6.90 -18.81 -4.03
C TYR A 144 5.76 -19.72 -4.52
N ALA A 145 6.01 -21.04 -4.62
CA ALA A 145 5.04 -22.01 -5.13
C ALA A 145 3.65 -21.90 -4.47
N TYR A 146 3.63 -21.60 -3.17
CA TYR A 146 2.39 -21.33 -2.44
C TYR A 146 1.68 -20.03 -2.88
N GLY A 147 2.42 -18.95 -3.08
CA GLY A 147 1.87 -17.70 -3.60
C GLY A 147 1.28 -17.85 -5.01
N LYS A 148 1.90 -18.68 -5.87
CA LYS A 148 1.32 -19.04 -7.18
C LYS A 148 -0.04 -19.72 -7.05
N LYS A 149 -0.22 -20.63 -6.07
CA LYS A 149 -1.51 -21.27 -5.78
C LYS A 149 -2.57 -20.25 -5.32
N VAL A 150 -2.18 -19.28 -4.50
CA VAL A 150 -3.08 -18.22 -4.03
C VAL A 150 -3.53 -17.33 -5.19
N ILE A 151 -2.60 -16.91 -6.06
CA ILE A 151 -2.90 -16.11 -7.26
C ILE A 151 -3.82 -16.85 -8.21
N ASN A 152 -3.50 -18.11 -8.54
CA ASN A 152 -4.32 -18.92 -9.45
C ASN A 152 -5.72 -19.23 -8.88
N SER A 153 -5.88 -19.22 -7.56
CA SER A 153 -7.18 -19.44 -6.92
C SER A 153 -8.10 -18.22 -6.94
N GLY A 154 -7.66 -17.07 -7.48
CA GLY A 154 -8.45 -15.83 -7.54
C GLY A 154 -8.79 -15.22 -6.18
N LYS A 155 -8.15 -15.67 -5.09
CA LYS A 155 -8.47 -15.27 -3.70
C LYS A 155 -7.75 -14.00 -3.22
N LEU A 156 -7.16 -13.24 -4.14
CA LEU A 156 -6.58 -11.93 -3.86
C LEU A 156 -7.59 -10.81 -4.16
N CYS A 157 -8.77 -10.90 -3.55
CA CYS A 157 -9.78 -9.85 -3.49
C CYS A 157 -10.39 -9.80 -2.08
#